data_AF-A0A525WAD6-F1
#
_entry.id   AF-A0A525WAD6-F1
#
_cell.length_a   1.000
_cell.length_b   1.000
_cell.length_c   1.000
_cell.angle_alpha   90.00
_cell.angle_beta   90.00
_cell.angle_gamma   90.00
#
_symmetry.space_group_name_H-M   'P 1'
#
loop_
_entity.id
_entity.type
_entity.pdbx_description
1 polymer ?
#
loop_
_entity_poly.entity_id
_entity_poly.type
_entity_poly.pdbx_seq_one_letter_code
_entity_poly.pdbx_strand_id
1 'polypeptide(L)'
;MFQQFTQHIGRQIHKDKQAFAQANHCVSWFYKTKHPPPPSVQGISWKGTPSSQPEWDCLRTYPAGIDEAQNDLARTQALLSVSLTFYEFALVADRNDDAIYSPAETQDLFRSLSLSYHDGDPTPDQVAALTGRFDNWYHKRNMDALMQGMSDLYERGYRVTPSDRVELDRVMG
;
A
#
# COMPACT_ATOMS: atom_id res chain seq x y z
N MET A 1 8.20 -17.02 8.94
CA MET A 1 8.67 -15.64 8.71
C MET A 1 7.81 -14.93 7.68
N PHE A 2 7.79 -15.43 6.44
CA PHE A 2 6.98 -14.92 5.31
C PHE A 2 5.61 -14.39 5.75
N GLN A 3 4.75 -15.26 6.29
CA GLN A 3 3.39 -14.92 6.70
C GLN A 3 3.32 -13.72 7.67
N GLN A 4 4.19 -13.66 8.68
CA GLN A 4 4.15 -12.58 9.66
C GLN A 4 4.54 -11.25 9.02
N PHE A 5 5.53 -11.28 8.12
CA PHE A 5 6.01 -10.11 7.42
C PHE A 5 4.99 -9.59 6.40
N THR A 6 4.47 -10.45 5.52
CA THR A 6 3.47 -10.09 4.52
C THR A 6 2.17 -9.64 5.16
N GLN A 7 1.74 -10.26 6.27
CA GLN A 7 0.58 -9.78 7.04
C GLN A 7 0.80 -8.39 7.65
N HIS A 8 2.02 -8.05 8.08
CA HIS A 8 2.33 -6.71 8.59
C HIS A 8 2.16 -5.64 7.52
N ILE A 9 2.73 -5.88 6.34
CA ILE A 9 2.58 -5.00 5.18
C ILE A 9 1.11 -4.93 4.74
N GLY A 10 0.42 -6.07 4.67
CA GLY A 10 -1.00 -6.14 4.30
C GLY A 10 -1.93 -5.34 5.21
N ARG A 11 -1.66 -5.32 6.53
CA ARG A 11 -2.38 -4.44 7.47
C ARG A 11 -2.16 -2.97 7.15
N GLN A 12 -0.95 -2.58 6.75
CA GLN A 12 -0.65 -1.21 6.37
C GLN A 12 -1.33 -0.82 5.06
N ILE A 13 -1.31 -1.70 4.05
CA ILE A 13 -2.04 -1.49 2.78
C ILE A 13 -3.53 -1.24 3.05
N HIS A 14 -4.14 -2.02 3.95
CA HIS A 14 -5.55 -1.82 4.30
C HIS A 14 -5.81 -0.42 4.87
N LYS A 15 -4.94 0.06 5.76
CA LYS A 15 -5.04 1.43 6.31
C LYS A 15 -4.84 2.48 5.23
N ASP A 16 -3.84 2.29 4.36
CA ASP A 16 -3.53 3.24 3.27
C ASP A 16 -4.69 3.33 2.28
N LYS A 17 -5.32 2.20 1.94
CA LYS A 17 -6.52 2.16 1.10
C LYS A 17 -7.68 2.93 1.71
N GLN A 18 -7.92 2.77 3.02
CA GLN A 18 -8.98 3.52 3.71
C GLN A 18 -8.70 5.03 3.68
N ALA A 19 -7.47 5.44 4.00
CA ALA A 19 -7.06 6.84 3.97
C ALA A 19 -7.17 7.44 2.56
N PHE A 20 -6.69 6.72 1.55
CA PHE A 20 -6.82 7.12 0.15
C PHE A 20 -8.29 7.25 -0.27
N ALA A 21 -9.13 6.27 0.06
CA ALA A 21 -10.55 6.30 -0.28
C ALA A 21 -11.28 7.49 0.38
N GLN A 22 -10.96 7.80 1.64
CA GLN A 22 -11.50 8.96 2.34
C GLN A 22 -11.07 10.28 1.68
N ALA A 23 -9.77 10.46 1.40
CA ALA A 23 -9.27 11.67 0.74
C ALA A 23 -9.89 11.84 -0.65
N ASN A 24 -9.94 10.77 -1.45
CA ASN A 24 -10.53 10.78 -2.79
C ASN A 24 -12.03 11.09 -2.76
N HIS A 25 -12.76 10.53 -1.79
CA HIS A 25 -14.17 10.84 -1.56
C HIS A 25 -14.36 12.34 -1.26
N CYS A 26 -13.56 12.89 -0.35
CA CYS A 26 -13.71 14.29 0.04
C CYS A 26 -13.29 15.28 -1.04
N VAL A 27 -12.25 15.00 -1.83
CA VAL A 27 -11.94 15.76 -3.04
C VAL A 27 -13.13 15.78 -3.99
N SER A 28 -13.73 14.61 -4.27
CA SER A 28 -14.92 14.49 -5.11
C SER A 28 -16.12 15.25 -4.56
N TRP A 29 -16.31 15.23 -3.23
CA TRP A 29 -17.36 15.97 -2.55
C TRP A 29 -17.17 17.49 -2.69
N PHE A 30 -15.96 18.02 -2.47
CA PHE A 30 -15.65 19.44 -2.64
C PHE A 30 -15.86 19.93 -4.08
N TYR A 31 -15.55 19.11 -5.08
CA TYR A 31 -15.85 19.45 -6.48
C TYR A 31 -17.35 19.55 -6.74
N LYS A 32 -18.14 18.60 -6.24
CA LYS A 32 -19.60 18.60 -6.39
C LYS A 32 -20.27 19.78 -5.69
N THR A 33 -19.74 20.23 -4.55
CA THR A 33 -20.29 21.39 -3.83
C THR A 33 -19.91 22.73 -4.47
N LYS A 34 -18.72 22.84 -5.10
CA LYS A 34 -18.33 24.04 -5.88
C LYS A 34 -19.05 24.16 -7.22
N HIS A 35 -19.49 23.04 -7.80
CA HIS A 35 -20.28 23.00 -9.03
C HIS A 35 -21.59 22.22 -8.81
N PRO A 36 -22.56 22.81 -8.09
CA PRO A 36 -23.86 22.17 -7.94
C PRO A 36 -24.45 21.93 -9.34
N PRO A 37 -25.01 20.74 -9.62
CA PRO A 37 -25.64 20.48 -10.90
C PRO A 37 -26.70 21.56 -11.17
N PRO A 38 -26.83 22.04 -12.42
CA PRO A 38 -27.87 23.01 -12.75
C PRO A 38 -29.24 22.48 -12.30
N PRO A 39 -30.15 23.36 -11.84
CA PRO A 39 -31.45 22.94 -11.33
C PRO A 39 -32.12 22.03 -12.34
N SER A 40 -32.63 20.89 -11.86
CA SER A 40 -33.25 19.87 -12.70
C SER A 40 -34.40 20.48 -13.49
N VAL A 41 -34.20 20.69 -14.79
CA VAL A 41 -35.30 20.86 -15.73
C VAL A 41 -36.12 19.57 -15.66
N GLN A 42 -37.44 19.68 -15.48
CA GLN A 42 -38.36 18.56 -15.28
C GLN A 42 -38.15 17.45 -16.32
N GLY A 43 -37.36 16.44 -15.95
CA GLY A 43 -37.07 15.26 -16.74
C GLY A 43 -36.97 14.08 -15.79
N ILE A 44 -37.98 13.22 -15.86
CA ILE A 44 -38.15 11.89 -15.26
C ILE A 44 -37.05 11.50 -14.24
N SER A 45 -37.42 11.57 -12.95
CA SER A 45 -36.55 11.20 -11.83
C SER A 45 -36.20 9.70 -11.87
N TRP A 46 -34.95 9.39 -12.24
CA TRP A 46 -34.32 8.12 -11.89
C TRP A 46 -33.93 8.19 -10.42
N LYS A 47 -34.65 7.47 -9.54
CA LYS A 47 -34.26 7.32 -8.14
C LYS A 47 -33.02 6.44 -8.08
N GLY A 48 -31.85 7.06 -8.18
CA GLY A 48 -30.58 6.44 -7.83
C GLY A 48 -30.63 6.05 -6.36
N THR A 49 -30.46 4.77 -6.08
CA THR A 49 -30.32 4.23 -4.73
C THR A 49 -29.26 5.03 -3.97
N PRO A 50 -29.53 5.48 -2.71
CA PRO A 50 -28.51 6.16 -1.93
C PRO A 50 -27.29 5.25 -1.81
N SER A 51 -26.16 5.74 -2.32
CA SER A 51 -24.88 5.04 -2.22
C SER A 51 -24.56 4.86 -0.73
N SER A 52 -24.39 3.61 -0.32
CA SER A 52 -23.98 3.20 1.03
C SER A 52 -22.50 3.53 1.30
N GLN A 53 -22.06 4.73 0.91
CA GLN A 53 -20.75 5.23 1.31
C GLN A 53 -20.84 5.61 2.79
N PRO A 54 -19.80 5.34 3.59
CA PRO A 54 -19.72 5.88 4.93
C PRO A 54 -19.96 7.39 4.85
N GLU A 55 -20.77 7.93 5.75
CA GLU A 55 -21.04 9.35 5.80
C GLU A 55 -19.76 10.04 6.31
N TRP A 56 -18.88 10.41 5.38
CA TRP A 56 -17.65 11.12 5.68
C TRP A 56 -17.95 12.61 5.84
N ASP A 57 -17.75 13.12 7.04
CA ASP A 57 -17.81 14.56 7.31
C ASP A 57 -16.54 15.24 6.76
N CYS A 58 -16.56 15.54 5.46
CA CYS A 58 -15.42 16.09 4.74
C CYS A 58 -15.03 17.50 5.18
N LEU A 59 -15.99 18.33 5.60
CA LEU A 59 -15.70 19.65 6.14
C LEU A 59 -15.01 19.56 7.50
N ARG A 60 -15.41 18.61 8.36
CA ARG A 60 -14.71 18.37 9.62
C ARG A 60 -13.33 17.73 9.42
N THR A 61 -13.20 16.87 8.41
CA THR A 61 -11.93 16.18 8.11
C THR A 61 -10.92 17.14 7.47
N TYR A 62 -11.37 18.02 6.58
CA TYR A 62 -10.54 18.96 5.83
C TYR A 62 -11.10 20.39 5.97
N PRO A 63 -10.92 21.03 7.15
CA PRO A 63 -11.49 22.35 7.43
C PRO A 63 -10.91 23.46 6.55
N ALA A 64 -9.71 23.29 5.99
CA ALA A 64 -9.13 24.24 5.04
C ALA A 64 -9.63 24.02 3.60
N GLY A 65 -10.53 23.05 3.37
CA GLY A 65 -11.23 22.84 2.13
C GLY A 65 -10.49 21.94 1.12
N ILE A 66 -10.74 22.17 -0.16
CA ILE A 66 -10.32 21.25 -1.23
C ILE A 66 -8.80 21.08 -1.35
N ASP A 67 -8.02 22.14 -1.13
CA ASP A 67 -6.57 22.09 -1.31
C ASP A 67 -5.92 21.18 -0.26
N GLU A 68 -6.47 21.17 0.96
CA GLU A 68 -6.06 20.24 2.03
C GLU A 68 -6.38 18.79 1.66
N ALA A 69 -7.60 18.54 1.17
CA ALA A 69 -8.02 17.21 0.71
C ALA A 69 -7.19 16.72 -0.49
N GLN A 70 -6.80 17.60 -1.42
CA GLN A 70 -5.94 17.26 -2.56
C GLN A 70 -4.51 16.93 -2.12
N ASN A 71 -3.95 17.72 -1.20
CA ASN A 71 -2.63 17.44 -0.63
C ASN A 71 -2.61 16.10 0.11
N ASP A 72 -3.68 15.80 0.85
CA ASP A 72 -3.81 14.52 1.53
C ASP A 72 -4.04 13.35 0.55
N LEU A 73 -4.81 13.55 -0.51
CA LEU A 73 -4.97 12.56 -1.57
C LEU A 73 -3.62 12.21 -2.21
N ALA A 74 -2.81 13.22 -2.56
CA ALA A 74 -1.47 12.99 -3.10
C ALA A 74 -0.56 12.26 -2.10
N ARG A 75 -0.64 12.62 -0.81
CA ARG A 75 0.12 11.96 0.26
C ARG A 75 -0.27 10.49 0.44
N THR A 76 -1.57 10.21 0.55
CA THR A 76 -2.10 8.86 0.75
C THR A 76 -1.86 7.97 -0.48
N GLN A 77 -1.95 8.53 -1.68
CA GLN A 77 -1.54 7.82 -2.91
C GLN A 77 -0.07 7.41 -2.85
N ALA A 78 0.84 8.31 -2.47
CA ALA A 78 2.26 8.00 -2.37
C ALA A 78 2.55 6.92 -1.31
N LEU A 79 1.88 6.97 -0.16
CA LEU A 79 2.02 5.95 0.89
C LEU A 79 1.48 4.59 0.43
N LEU A 80 0.31 4.56 -0.21
CA LEU A 80 -0.26 3.35 -0.77
C LEU A 80 0.65 2.71 -1.83
N SER A 81 1.24 3.53 -2.71
CA SER A 81 2.25 3.06 -3.68
C SER A 81 3.43 2.39 -2.98
N VAL A 82 3.99 3.00 -1.93
CA VAL A 82 5.11 2.41 -1.17
C VAL A 82 4.71 1.06 -0.57
N SER A 83 3.56 0.98 0.09
CA SER A 83 3.10 -0.25 0.72
C SER A 83 2.86 -1.37 -0.28
N LEU A 84 2.25 -1.07 -1.44
CA LEU A 84 2.02 -2.04 -2.50
C LEU A 84 3.33 -2.54 -3.12
N THR A 85 4.27 -1.63 -3.43
CA THR A 85 5.58 -2.02 -3.97
C THR A 85 6.38 -2.82 -2.97
N PHE A 86 6.28 -2.53 -1.67
CA PHE A 86 6.97 -3.32 -0.65
C PHE A 86 6.34 -4.72 -0.51
N TYR A 87 5.03 -4.82 -0.66
CA TYR A 87 4.35 -6.12 -0.68
C TYR A 87 4.78 -6.97 -1.87
N GLU A 88 4.82 -6.38 -3.07
CA GLU A 88 5.41 -7.03 -4.25
C GLU A 88 6.84 -7.50 -3.99
N PHE A 89 7.68 -6.65 -3.39
CA PHE A 89 9.04 -7.01 -3.00
C PHE A 89 9.09 -8.23 -2.06
N ALA A 90 8.20 -8.28 -1.06
CA ALA A 90 8.13 -9.39 -0.13
C ALA A 90 7.67 -10.70 -0.80
N LEU A 91 6.76 -10.61 -1.78
CA LEU A 91 6.31 -11.75 -2.58
C LEU A 91 7.43 -12.24 -3.51
N VAL A 92 8.06 -11.33 -4.26
CA VAL A 92 9.17 -11.65 -5.17
C VAL A 92 10.34 -12.32 -4.46
N ALA A 93 10.58 -11.98 -3.19
CA ALA A 93 11.63 -12.62 -2.38
C ALA A 93 11.34 -14.09 -2.05
N ASP A 94 10.10 -14.56 -2.21
CA ASP A 94 9.68 -15.95 -2.12
C ASP A 94 9.81 -16.62 -3.50
N ARG A 95 11.06 -16.88 -3.90
CA ARG A 95 11.44 -17.16 -5.29
C ARG A 95 10.65 -18.30 -5.96
N ASN A 96 10.28 -19.29 -5.16
CA ASN A 96 9.60 -20.51 -5.60
C ASN A 96 8.10 -20.52 -5.29
N ASP A 97 7.53 -19.39 -4.85
CA ASP A 97 6.11 -19.20 -4.49
C ASP A 97 5.57 -20.22 -3.46
N ASP A 98 6.41 -20.77 -2.57
CA ASP A 98 5.97 -21.77 -1.58
C ASP A 98 5.48 -21.17 -0.24
N ALA A 99 5.46 -19.84 -0.16
CA ALA A 99 5.10 -19.01 1.00
C ALA A 99 6.01 -19.23 2.22
N ILE A 100 7.26 -19.67 2.00
CA ILE A 100 8.25 -19.94 3.03
C ILE A 100 9.64 -19.51 2.54
N TYR A 101 10.15 -18.41 3.09
CA TYR A 101 11.55 -18.05 2.86
C TYR A 101 12.50 -19.14 3.36
N SER A 102 13.21 -19.76 2.42
CA SER A 102 14.38 -20.60 2.66
C SER A 102 15.53 -19.76 3.26
N PRO A 103 16.58 -20.40 3.82
CA PRO A 103 17.74 -19.66 4.33
C PRO A 103 18.42 -18.78 3.28
N ALA A 104 18.48 -19.23 2.01
CA ALA A 104 19.07 -18.47 0.91
C ALA A 104 18.22 -17.24 0.56
N GLU A 105 16.90 -17.41 0.47
CA GLU A 105 15.97 -16.30 0.22
C GLU A 105 15.95 -15.30 1.36
N THR A 106 16.02 -15.78 2.60
CA THR A 106 16.12 -14.92 3.78
C THR A 106 17.40 -14.07 3.73
N GLN A 107 18.54 -14.69 3.41
CA GLN A 107 19.81 -13.95 3.28
C GLN A 107 19.75 -12.90 2.17
N ASP A 108 19.20 -13.25 1.01
CA ASP A 108 19.05 -12.35 -0.13
C ASP A 108 18.08 -11.20 0.17
N LEU A 109 16.96 -11.48 0.84
CA LEU A 109 15.96 -10.51 1.31
C LEU A 109 16.58 -9.52 2.31
N PHE A 110 17.33 -10.00 3.29
CA PHE A 110 18.00 -9.13 4.25
C PHE A 110 19.02 -8.23 3.56
N ARG A 111 19.79 -8.79 2.63
CA ARG A 111 20.79 -8.04 1.86
C ARG A 111 20.14 -6.94 1.03
N SER A 112 19.08 -7.24 0.26
CA SER A 112 18.39 -6.26 -0.57
C SER A 112 17.71 -5.16 0.25
N LEU A 113 17.42 -5.43 1.51
CA LEU A 113 16.94 -4.46 2.50
C LEU A 113 18.04 -3.72 3.27
N SER A 114 19.32 -3.92 2.91
CA SER A 114 20.47 -3.39 3.64
C SER A 114 20.38 -3.70 5.15
N LEU A 115 20.02 -4.93 5.48
CA LEU A 115 19.98 -5.48 6.84
C LEU A 115 21.10 -6.50 7.01
N SER A 116 21.59 -6.62 8.25
CA SER A 116 22.54 -7.67 8.62
C SER A 116 21.80 -8.99 8.83
N TYR A 117 22.29 -10.06 8.21
CA TYR A 117 21.78 -11.42 8.38
C TYR A 117 22.83 -12.24 9.12
N HIS A 118 22.43 -12.86 10.24
CA HIS A 118 23.24 -13.85 10.94
C HIS A 118 22.52 -15.20 10.94
N ASP A 119 23.25 -16.23 10.52
CA ASP A 119 22.75 -17.59 10.55
C ASP A 119 22.58 -18.02 12.01
N GLY A 120 21.39 -18.53 12.35
CA GLY A 120 20.99 -18.88 13.71
C GLY A 120 20.26 -17.80 14.51
N ASP A 121 20.05 -16.59 13.97
CA ASP A 121 19.19 -15.59 14.62
C ASP A 121 17.76 -16.15 14.81
N PRO A 122 17.12 -15.91 15.96
CA PRO A 122 15.74 -16.32 16.18
C PRO A 122 14.80 -15.71 15.13
N THR A 123 13.89 -16.51 14.59
CA THR A 123 12.88 -16.04 13.62
C THR A 123 12.12 -14.79 14.07
N PRO A 124 11.73 -14.62 15.35
CA PRO A 124 11.07 -13.39 15.81
C PRO A 124 11.93 -12.13 15.62
N ASP A 125 13.24 -12.20 15.86
CA ASP A 125 14.16 -11.06 15.70
C ASP A 125 14.33 -10.70 14.23
N GLN A 126 14.41 -11.72 13.38
CA GLN A 126 14.44 -11.54 11.92
C GLN A 126 13.15 -10.88 11.41
N VAL A 127 11.97 -11.32 11.87
CA VAL A 127 10.68 -10.68 11.52
C VAL A 127 10.65 -9.23 12.02
N ALA A 128 11.14 -8.95 13.22
CA ALA A 128 11.21 -7.61 13.77
C ALA A 128 12.12 -6.69 12.92
N ALA A 129 13.26 -7.19 12.45
CA ALA A 129 14.14 -6.45 11.56
C ALA A 129 13.48 -6.12 10.21
N LEU A 130 12.81 -7.10 9.60
CA LEU A 130 12.09 -6.93 8.32
C LEU A 130 10.94 -5.91 8.45
N THR A 131 10.09 -6.08 9.46
CA THR A 131 8.95 -5.17 9.71
C THR A 131 9.42 -3.77 10.09
N GLY A 132 10.45 -3.65 10.93
CA GLY A 132 11.05 -2.35 11.25
C GLY A 132 11.69 -1.65 10.05
N ARG A 133 12.26 -2.40 9.10
CA ARG A 133 12.77 -1.84 7.84
C ARG A 133 11.62 -1.33 6.97
N PHE A 134 10.57 -2.13 6.81
CA PHE A 134 9.34 -1.70 6.12
C PHE A 134 8.81 -0.40 6.72
N ASP A 135 8.60 -0.36 8.04
CA ASP A 135 8.08 0.81 8.73
C ASP A 135 8.98 2.04 8.49
N ASN A 136 10.30 1.87 8.58
CA ASN A 136 11.24 2.98 8.34
C ASN A 136 11.13 3.57 6.92
N TRP A 137 11.08 2.71 5.91
CA TRP A 137 11.01 3.15 4.51
C TRP A 137 9.63 3.69 4.15
N TYR A 138 8.56 3.12 4.70
CA TYR A 138 7.20 3.64 4.60
C TYR A 138 7.11 5.07 5.14
N HIS A 139 7.55 5.30 6.39
CA HIS A 139 7.48 6.64 7.01
C HIS A 139 8.32 7.67 6.25
N LYS A 140 9.45 7.26 5.67
CA LYS A 140 10.31 8.14 4.87
C LYS A 140 9.85 8.27 3.41
N ARG A 141 8.86 7.50 2.97
CA ARG A 141 8.46 7.37 1.55
C ARG A 141 9.64 7.04 0.64
N ASN A 142 10.53 6.17 1.11
CA ASN A 142 11.81 5.90 0.48
C ASN A 142 11.68 4.88 -0.66
N MET A 143 11.04 5.30 -1.76
CA MET A 143 10.87 4.47 -2.95
C MET A 143 12.22 4.12 -3.60
N ASP A 144 13.19 5.03 -3.60
CA ASP A 144 14.48 4.80 -4.24
C ASP A 144 15.23 3.61 -3.62
N ALA A 145 15.28 3.54 -2.29
CA ALA A 145 15.90 2.40 -1.61
C ALA A 145 15.12 1.09 -1.83
N LEU A 146 13.79 1.16 -1.90
CA LEU A 146 12.95 0.01 -2.20
C LEU A 146 13.19 -0.51 -3.63
N MET A 147 13.26 0.39 -4.60
CA MET A 147 13.55 0.04 -5.99
C MET A 147 14.96 -0.50 -6.17
N GLN A 148 15.94 0.02 -5.42
CA GLN A 148 17.28 -0.56 -5.38
C GLN A 148 17.25 -1.98 -4.82
N GLY A 149 16.55 -2.23 -3.72
CA GLY A 149 16.39 -3.58 -3.18
C GLY A 149 15.71 -4.54 -4.16
N MET A 150 14.68 -4.07 -4.88
CA MET A 150 14.05 -4.85 -5.96
C MET A 150 15.05 -5.18 -7.07
N SER A 151 15.87 -4.21 -7.48
CA SER A 151 16.93 -4.43 -8.47
C SER A 151 17.92 -5.49 -8.00
N ASP A 152 18.35 -5.44 -6.74
CA ASP A 152 19.26 -6.41 -6.14
C ASP A 152 18.69 -7.84 -6.16
N LEU A 153 17.39 -8.01 -5.90
CA LEU A 153 16.69 -9.30 -6.06
C LEU A 153 16.67 -9.73 -7.54
N TYR A 154 16.37 -8.82 -8.46
CA TYR A 154 16.35 -9.14 -9.89
C TYR A 154 17.73 -9.54 -10.43
N GLU A 155 18.81 -8.93 -9.97
CA GLU A 155 20.17 -9.34 -10.34
C GLU A 155 20.51 -10.76 -9.88
N ARG A 156 19.85 -11.25 -8.83
CA ARG A 156 19.99 -12.62 -8.29
C ARG A 156 19.05 -13.64 -8.94
N GLY A 157 18.22 -13.21 -9.89
CA GLY A 157 17.32 -14.08 -10.64
C GLY A 157 15.92 -14.22 -10.06
N TYR A 158 15.56 -13.48 -9.00
CA TYR A 158 14.18 -13.37 -8.52
C TYR A 158 13.36 -12.57 -9.54
N ARG A 159 12.11 -12.93 -9.76
CA ARG A 159 11.23 -12.27 -10.73
C ARG A 159 9.81 -12.31 -10.21
N VAL A 160 9.01 -11.33 -10.59
CA VAL A 160 7.56 -11.38 -10.40
C VAL A 160 6.99 -12.60 -11.10
N THR A 161 6.36 -13.48 -10.33
CA THR A 161 5.70 -14.69 -10.82
C THR A 161 4.23 -14.41 -11.14
N PRO A 162 3.55 -15.32 -11.87
CA PRO A 162 2.10 -15.25 -11.99
C PRO A 162 1.38 -15.32 -10.63
N SER A 163 1.93 -16.07 -9.67
CA SER A 163 1.40 -16.21 -8.31
C SER A 163 1.43 -14.87 -7.57
N ASP A 164 2.55 -14.14 -7.66
CA ASP A 164 2.69 -12.80 -7.09
C ASP A 164 1.62 -11.84 -7.62
N ARG A 165 1.35 -11.89 -8.92
CA ARG A 165 0.34 -11.03 -9.55
C ARG A 165 -1.07 -11.32 -9.04
N VAL A 166 -1.41 -12.59 -8.85
CA VAL A 166 -2.72 -12.97 -8.29
C VAL A 166 -2.88 -12.44 -6.87
N GLU A 167 -1.84 -12.55 -6.05
CA GLU A 167 -1.88 -12.06 -4.68
C GLU A 167 -1.86 -10.52 -4.61
N LEU A 168 -1.12 -9.85 -5.51
CA LEU A 168 -1.18 -8.40 -5.68
C LEU A 168 -2.57 -7.94 -6.10
N ASP A 169 -3.19 -8.58 -7.10
CA ASP A 169 -4.54 -8.24 -7.57
C ASP A 169 -5.57 -8.38 -6.43
N ARG A 170 -5.43 -9.43 -5.61
CA ARG A 170 -6.26 -9.63 -4.43
C ARG A 170 -6.08 -8.52 -3.39
N VAL A 171 -4.85 -8.07 -3.18
CA VAL A 171 -4.53 -7.01 -2.21
C VAL A 171 -4.79 -5.61 -2.78
N MET A 172 -4.85 -5.44 -4.10
CA MET A 172 -5.21 -4.21 -4.80
C MET A 172 -6.72 -4.02 -4.95
N GLY A 173 -7.49 -5.09 -5.14
CA GLY A 173 -8.96 -5.09 -5.12
C GLY A 173 -9.55 -4.65 -3.78
#